data_AF-A0A2M7FZ36-F1
#
_entry.id   AF-A0A2M7FZ36-F1
#
_cell.length_a   1.000
_cell.length_b   1.000
_cell.length_c   1.000
_cell.angle_alpha   90.00
_cell.angle_beta   90.00
_cell.angle_gamma   90.00
#
_symmetry.space_group_name_H-M   'P 1'
#
loop_
_entity.id
_entity.type
_entity.pdbx_description
1 polymer ?
#
loop_
_entity_poly.entity_id
_entity_poly.type
_entity_poly.pdbx_seq_one_letter_code
_entity_poly.pdbx_strand_id
1 'polypeptide(L)'
;MWFIQPRLNFACNQCGECCREMDVPLSHADLIQLRQAHPQAEPESFVRKHRSHPMHPEAVLLDQNYFILYLQRRESDDACVFLGEQGQCLNYPARPRACRSFPFDQQPNGRLRIMPDIDFLYQDYCDKTPVEKMALQEARKHLASGNDEFHRYHQIVERWNRRVERKQNQQTLTHFLSFLLTLSEISNQPLPPSA
;
A
#
# COMPACT_ATOMS: atom_id res chain seq x y z
N MET A 1 -14.91 -12.10 31.58
CA MET A 1 -16.02 -11.42 30.88
C MET A 1 -15.72 -11.42 29.39
N TRP A 2 -16.36 -12.29 28.61
CA TRP A 2 -16.14 -12.35 27.15
C TRP A 2 -16.84 -11.15 26.50
N PHE A 3 -16.09 -10.09 26.20
CA PHE A 3 -16.63 -8.95 25.46
C PHE A 3 -16.77 -9.34 23.99
N ILE A 4 -17.99 -9.65 23.56
CA ILE A 4 -18.33 -9.85 22.15
C ILE A 4 -18.01 -8.57 21.39
N GLN A 5 -17.18 -8.66 20.35
CA GLN A 5 -16.91 -7.52 19.48
C GLN A 5 -18.18 -7.15 18.71
N PRO A 6 -18.60 -5.87 18.70
CA PRO A 6 -19.75 -5.45 17.91
C PRO A 6 -19.52 -5.81 16.44
N ARG A 7 -20.60 -6.22 15.75
CA ARG A 7 -20.53 -6.53 14.33
C ARG A 7 -20.07 -5.27 13.58
N LEU A 8 -19.05 -5.44 12.76
CA LEU A 8 -18.61 -4.40 11.84
C LEU A 8 -19.46 -4.51 10.57
N ASN A 9 -19.88 -3.36 10.08
CA ASN A 9 -20.66 -3.23 8.86
C ASN A 9 -19.81 -2.44 7.86
N PHE A 10 -19.64 -2.95 6.65
CA PHE A 10 -18.97 -2.30 5.55
C PHE A 10 -19.13 -3.16 4.29
N ALA A 11 -19.50 -2.51 3.19
CA ALA A 11 -19.32 -3.03 1.85
C ALA A 11 -18.80 -1.88 0.97
N CYS A 12 -17.74 -2.13 0.21
CA CYS A 12 -17.27 -1.16 -0.76
C CYS A 12 -18.30 -1.09 -1.90
N ASN A 13 -18.94 0.07 -2.05
CA ASN A 13 -19.91 0.37 -3.11
C ASN A 13 -19.26 1.07 -4.32
N GLN A 14 -17.93 1.18 -4.33
CA GLN A 14 -17.15 1.85 -5.37
C GLN A 14 -17.55 3.32 -5.62
N CYS A 15 -17.95 4.06 -4.56
CA CYS A 15 -18.24 5.49 -4.64
C CYS A 15 -17.01 6.36 -4.99
N GLY A 16 -15.81 5.88 -4.67
CA GLY A 16 -14.55 6.55 -4.97
C GLY A 16 -14.14 7.62 -3.94
N GLU A 17 -14.89 7.83 -2.87
CA GLU A 17 -14.56 8.88 -1.89
C GLU A 17 -13.24 8.61 -1.17
N CYS A 18 -12.93 7.35 -0.87
CA CYS A 18 -11.59 7.01 -0.38
C CYS A 18 -10.48 7.31 -1.40
N CYS A 19 -10.77 7.25 -2.71
CA CYS A 19 -9.82 7.62 -3.75
C CYS A 19 -9.63 9.15 -3.88
N ARG A 20 -10.57 9.95 -3.38
CA ARG A 20 -10.50 11.43 -3.37
C ARG A 20 -9.90 11.98 -2.09
N GLU A 21 -10.05 11.30 -0.97
CA GLU A 21 -9.62 11.85 0.32
C GLU A 21 -8.30 11.25 0.84
N MET A 22 -7.98 10.01 0.49
CA MET A 22 -6.89 9.28 1.15
C MET A 22 -5.56 9.39 0.43
N ASP A 23 -4.53 9.78 1.17
CA ASP A 23 -3.14 9.56 0.77
C ASP A 23 -2.72 8.13 1.13
N VAL A 24 -2.32 7.38 0.10
CA VAL A 24 -2.04 5.94 0.22
C VAL A 24 -0.52 5.73 0.18
N PRO A 25 0.15 5.49 1.33
CA PRO A 25 1.56 5.09 1.33
C PRO A 25 1.71 3.70 0.71
N LEU A 26 2.83 3.47 0.02
CA LEU A 26 3.11 2.22 -0.68
C LEU A 26 4.26 1.46 -0.03
N SER A 27 4.02 0.19 0.28
CA SER A 27 5.08 -0.73 0.69
C SER A 27 5.81 -1.33 -0.52
N HIS A 28 6.88 -2.10 -0.28
CA HIS A 28 7.50 -2.93 -1.32
C HIS A 28 6.52 -3.90 -2.00
N ALA A 29 5.59 -4.51 -1.26
CA ALA A 29 4.63 -5.45 -1.83
C ALA A 29 3.61 -4.74 -2.72
N ASP A 30 3.15 -3.55 -2.29
CA ASP A 30 2.27 -2.70 -3.10
C ASP A 30 2.96 -2.28 -4.41
N LEU A 31 4.23 -1.87 -4.34
CA LEU A 31 5.03 -1.48 -5.51
C LEU A 31 5.25 -2.64 -6.48
N ILE A 32 5.56 -3.84 -5.99
CA ILE A 32 5.66 -5.05 -6.81
C ILE A 32 4.32 -5.35 -7.49
N GLN A 33 3.24 -5.34 -6.71
CA GLN A 33 1.90 -5.64 -7.22
C GLN A 33 1.45 -4.63 -8.28
N LEU A 34 1.63 -3.34 -8.04
CA LEU A 34 1.31 -2.28 -9.01
C LEU A 34 2.15 -2.44 -10.28
N ARG A 35 3.45 -2.72 -10.14
CA ARG A 35 4.33 -2.91 -11.30
C ARG A 35 3.93 -4.14 -12.13
N GLN A 36 3.50 -5.22 -11.49
CA GLN A 36 3.01 -6.42 -12.16
C GLN A 36 1.65 -6.21 -12.83
N ALA A 37 0.75 -5.44 -12.21
CA ALA A 37 -0.55 -5.10 -12.77
C ALA A 37 -0.46 -4.12 -13.95
N HIS A 38 0.57 -3.26 -13.96
CA HIS A 38 0.78 -2.21 -14.98
C HIS A 38 2.18 -2.29 -15.60
N PRO A 39 2.52 -3.39 -16.31
CA PRO A 39 3.89 -3.65 -16.77
C PRO A 39 4.37 -2.72 -17.88
N GLN A 40 3.47 -2.06 -18.61
CA GLN A 40 3.80 -1.13 -19.68
C GLN A 40 3.70 0.33 -19.25
N ALA A 41 3.23 0.60 -18.03
CA ALA A 41 3.10 1.96 -17.53
C ALA A 41 4.45 2.47 -17.02
N GLU A 42 4.70 3.77 -17.19
CA GLU A 42 5.82 4.43 -16.54
C GLU A 42 5.59 4.46 -15.03
N PRO A 43 6.60 4.19 -14.19
CA PRO A 43 6.43 4.16 -12.73
C PRO A 43 5.79 5.42 -12.13
N GLU A 44 6.17 6.58 -12.63
CA GLU A 44 5.66 7.89 -12.22
C GLU A 44 4.16 8.07 -12.54
N SER A 45 3.58 7.25 -13.42
CA SER A 45 2.15 7.32 -13.69
C SER A 45 1.30 6.74 -12.55
N PHE A 46 1.88 5.95 -11.65
CA PHE A 46 1.17 5.32 -10.54
C PHE A 46 1.87 5.47 -9.17
N VAL A 47 3.10 5.99 -9.12
CA VAL A 47 3.81 6.32 -7.88
C VAL A 47 4.24 7.78 -7.88
N ARG A 48 3.91 8.50 -6.80
CA ARG A 48 4.48 9.82 -6.49
C ARG A 48 5.48 9.75 -5.36
N LYS A 49 6.38 10.73 -5.35
CA LYS A 49 7.49 10.87 -4.39
C LYS A 49 7.22 12.03 -3.44
N HIS A 50 7.23 11.77 -2.14
CA HIS A 50 7.15 12.80 -1.09
C HIS A 50 8.50 12.92 -0.39
N ARG A 51 9.08 14.13 -0.35
CA ARG A 51 10.39 14.33 0.27
C ARG A 51 10.38 13.91 1.73
N SER A 52 11.42 13.22 2.15
CA SER A 52 11.56 12.72 3.51
C SER A 52 12.97 12.95 4.04
N HIS A 53 13.09 12.95 5.36
CA HIS A 53 14.38 12.88 6.03
C HIS A 53 15.03 11.49 5.80
N PRO A 54 16.36 11.39 5.60
CA PRO A 54 17.06 10.11 5.39
C PRO A 54 16.92 9.10 6.52
N MET A 55 16.64 9.55 7.75
CA MET A 55 16.43 8.67 8.90
C MET A 55 15.02 8.07 8.98
N HIS A 56 14.11 8.44 8.08
CA HIS A 56 12.80 7.79 8.05
C HIS A 56 12.95 6.35 7.53
N PRO A 57 12.35 5.33 8.18
CA PRO A 57 12.56 3.92 7.79
C PRO A 57 12.17 3.60 6.34
N GLU A 58 11.25 4.35 5.77
CA GLU A 58 10.76 4.17 4.40
C GLU A 58 11.41 5.13 3.39
N ALA A 59 12.46 5.87 3.79
CA ALA A 59 13.08 6.86 2.92
C ALA A 59 13.95 6.21 1.83
N VAL A 60 13.40 6.10 0.62
CA VAL A 60 14.10 5.56 -0.54
C VAL A 60 14.99 6.65 -1.15
N LEU A 61 16.28 6.35 -1.31
CA LEU A 61 17.22 7.21 -2.03
C LEU A 61 16.93 7.12 -3.53
N LEU A 62 16.36 8.19 -4.07
CA LEU A 62 16.07 8.36 -5.49
C LEU A 62 16.52 9.76 -5.94
N ASP A 63 17.04 9.90 -7.16
CA ASP A 63 17.40 11.18 -7.77
C ASP A 63 18.21 12.09 -6.80
N GLN A 64 19.18 11.50 -6.09
CA GLN A 64 20.03 12.14 -5.09
C GLN A 64 19.31 12.70 -3.84
N ASN A 65 18.08 12.29 -3.61
CA ASN A 65 17.23 12.73 -2.50
C ASN A 65 16.49 11.55 -1.85
N TYR A 66 15.90 11.76 -0.68
CA TYR A 66 15.17 10.72 0.05
C TYR A 66 13.67 10.95 -0.04
N PHE A 67 12.91 9.90 -0.35
CA PHE A 67 11.47 9.98 -0.57
C PHE A 67 10.71 8.83 0.10
N ILE A 68 9.51 9.14 0.60
CA ILE A 68 8.47 8.13 0.86
C ILE A 68 7.60 8.05 -0.39
N LEU A 69 7.20 6.83 -0.76
CA LEU A 69 6.45 6.57 -1.97
C LEU A 69 4.95 6.42 -1.65
N TYR A 70 4.14 7.12 -2.42
CA TYR A 70 2.68 7.10 -2.31
C TYR A 70 2.07 6.74 -3.66
N LEU A 71 0.83 6.27 -3.62
CA LEU A 71 0.01 6.13 -4.82
C LEU A 71 -0.13 7.50 -5.50
N GLN A 72 0.06 7.54 -6.82
CA GLN A 72 -0.04 8.77 -7.60
C GLN A 72 -1.46 9.34 -7.54
N ARG A 73 -1.54 10.68 -7.57
CA ARG A 73 -2.78 11.43 -7.69
C ARG A 73 -2.72 12.28 -8.96
N ARG A 74 -3.87 12.54 -9.58
CA ARG A 74 -3.99 13.33 -10.80
C ARG A 74 -3.79 14.80 -10.49
N GLU A 75 -3.13 15.53 -11.39
CA GLU A 75 -2.94 16.96 -11.22
C GLU A 75 -4.24 17.77 -11.36
N SER A 76 -5.23 17.24 -12.08
CA SER A 76 -6.47 17.96 -12.43
C SER A 76 -7.42 18.18 -11.25
N ASP A 77 -7.55 17.17 -10.38
CA ASP A 77 -8.54 17.11 -9.30
C ASP A 77 -7.96 16.55 -8.01
N ASP A 78 -6.65 16.35 -7.99
CA ASP A 78 -5.93 15.65 -6.93
C ASP A 78 -6.54 14.29 -6.57
N ALA A 79 -7.32 13.61 -7.41
CA ALA A 79 -7.83 12.29 -7.03
C ALA A 79 -6.82 11.17 -7.36
N CYS A 80 -6.94 9.99 -6.74
CA CYS A 80 -6.15 8.82 -7.12
C CYS A 80 -6.18 8.57 -8.63
N VAL A 81 -5.03 8.29 -9.24
CA VAL A 81 -4.92 8.04 -10.70
C VAL A 81 -5.79 6.90 -11.20
N PHE A 82 -6.16 5.96 -10.33
CA PHE A 82 -7.01 4.82 -10.68
C PHE A 82 -8.50 5.06 -10.48
N LEU A 83 -8.92 6.27 -10.11
CA LEU A 83 -10.33 6.63 -10.00
C LEU A 83 -10.94 6.80 -11.39
N GLY A 84 -11.88 5.94 -11.76
CA GLY A 84 -12.63 6.03 -13.02
C GLY A 84 -13.65 7.17 -13.00
N GLU A 85 -14.14 7.52 -14.19
CA GLU A 85 -15.07 8.65 -14.39
C GLU A 85 -16.39 8.49 -13.65
N GLN A 86 -16.86 7.26 -13.41
CA GLN A 86 -18.10 6.98 -12.68
C GLN A 86 -17.86 6.76 -11.17
N GLY A 87 -16.65 7.08 -10.66
CA GLY A 87 -16.28 6.92 -9.26
C GLY A 87 -15.66 5.56 -8.90
N GLN A 88 -15.71 4.59 -9.81
CA GLN A 88 -15.21 3.24 -9.57
C GLN A 88 -13.68 3.17 -9.52
N CYS A 89 -13.13 2.26 -8.71
CA CYS A 89 -11.69 2.03 -8.66
C CYS A 89 -11.27 1.09 -9.79
N LEU A 90 -10.55 1.60 -10.79
CA LEU A 90 -10.08 0.81 -11.94
C LEU A 90 -8.98 -0.18 -11.58
N ASN A 91 -8.32 -0.01 -10.43
CA ASN A 91 -7.27 -0.89 -9.92
C ASN A 91 -7.77 -1.82 -8.80
N TYR A 92 -9.09 -2.09 -8.73
CA TYR A 92 -9.72 -2.81 -7.61
C TYR A 92 -9.02 -4.15 -7.24
N PRO A 93 -8.63 -5.04 -8.18
CA PRO A 93 -7.96 -6.30 -7.83
C PRO A 93 -6.53 -6.10 -7.30
N ALA A 94 -5.83 -5.10 -7.81
CA ALA A 94 -4.44 -4.78 -7.49
C ALA A 94 -4.30 -3.59 -6.52
N ARG A 95 -5.35 -3.33 -5.72
CA ARG A 95 -5.36 -2.30 -4.69
C ARG A 95 -4.20 -2.48 -3.71
N PRO A 96 -3.49 -1.39 -3.35
CA PRO A 96 -2.54 -1.41 -2.24
C PRO A 96 -3.18 -1.89 -0.94
N ARG A 97 -2.37 -2.35 0.01
CA ARG A 97 -2.84 -2.87 1.30
C ARG A 97 -3.79 -1.89 2.00
N ALA A 98 -3.42 -0.62 2.11
CA ALA A 98 -4.24 0.37 2.80
C ALA A 98 -5.66 0.48 2.19
N CYS A 99 -5.76 0.37 0.85
CA CYS A 99 -7.05 0.35 0.16
C CYS A 99 -7.82 -0.96 0.35
N ARG A 100 -7.14 -2.09 0.59
CA ARG A 100 -7.78 -3.40 0.88
C ARG A 100 -8.29 -3.49 2.31
N SER A 101 -7.58 -2.89 3.25
CA SER A 101 -7.97 -2.89 4.66
C SER A 101 -8.98 -1.79 5.01
N PHE A 102 -9.17 -0.78 4.15
CA PHE A 102 -10.19 0.25 4.34
C PHE A 102 -11.58 -0.38 4.56
N PRO A 103 -12.38 0.11 5.53
CA PRO A 103 -12.14 1.25 6.42
C PRO A 103 -11.59 0.83 7.79
N PHE A 104 -11.00 -0.37 7.89
CA PHE A 104 -10.67 -0.99 9.15
C PHE A 104 -9.29 -0.55 9.68
N ASP A 105 -9.23 -0.40 11.00
CA ASP A 105 -8.03 -0.30 11.80
C ASP A 105 -7.95 -1.50 12.77
N GLN A 106 -6.75 -1.83 13.24
CA GLN A 106 -6.54 -2.85 14.25
C GLN A 106 -6.11 -2.23 15.58
N GLN A 107 -6.90 -2.48 16.63
CA GLN A 107 -6.56 -2.11 17.99
C GLN A 107 -5.40 -2.96 18.53
N PRO A 108 -4.65 -2.49 19.56
CA PRO A 108 -3.55 -3.25 20.15
C PRO A 108 -3.92 -4.65 20.65
N ASN A 109 -5.19 -4.87 21.02
CA ASN A 109 -5.72 -6.18 21.42
C ASN A 109 -6.12 -7.09 20.23
N GLY A 110 -5.77 -6.70 19.00
CA GLY A 110 -6.07 -7.43 17.76
C GLY A 110 -7.50 -7.24 17.21
N ARG A 111 -8.38 -6.50 17.92
CA ARG A 111 -9.75 -6.25 17.46
C ARG A 111 -9.78 -5.23 16.35
N LEU A 112 -10.58 -5.50 15.33
CA LEU A 112 -10.85 -4.52 14.28
C LEU A 112 -11.82 -3.42 14.75
N ARG A 113 -11.67 -2.21 14.22
CA ARG A 113 -12.61 -1.09 14.33
C ARG A 113 -12.67 -0.34 13.01
N ILE A 114 -13.62 0.57 12.86
CA ILE A 114 -13.54 1.60 11.82
C ILE A 114 -12.42 2.57 12.21
N MET A 115 -11.58 2.95 11.24
CA MET A 115 -10.54 3.97 11.40
C MET A 115 -11.18 5.27 11.91
N PRO A 116 -10.83 5.79 13.10
CA PRO A 116 -11.48 6.98 13.67
C PRO A 116 -11.27 8.23 12.80
N ASP A 117 -10.10 8.38 12.20
CA ASP A 117 -9.70 9.58 11.46
C ASP A 117 -10.47 9.76 10.14
N ILE A 118 -11.18 8.73 9.70
CA ILE A 118 -11.98 8.73 8.47
C ILE A 118 -13.44 8.36 8.74
N ASP A 119 -13.90 8.48 9.98
CA ASP A 119 -15.27 8.07 10.33
C ASP A 119 -16.28 8.82 9.45
N PHE A 120 -16.06 10.10 9.15
CA PHE A 120 -16.92 10.87 8.23
C PHE A 120 -17.05 10.19 6.85
N LEU A 121 -15.94 9.76 6.23
CA LEU A 121 -15.96 9.07 4.94
C LEU A 121 -16.77 7.79 4.99
N TYR A 122 -16.57 7.02 6.05
CA TYR A 122 -17.28 5.77 6.26
C TYR A 122 -18.77 5.99 6.54
N GLN A 123 -19.13 6.99 7.36
CA GLN A 123 -20.50 7.24 7.74
C GLN A 123 -21.34 7.77 6.58
N ASP A 124 -20.77 8.64 5.75
CA ASP A 124 -21.54 9.38 4.75
C ASP A 124 -21.61 8.69 3.40
N TYR A 125 -20.60 7.88 3.04
CA TYR A 125 -20.45 7.37 1.67
C TYR A 125 -20.41 5.85 1.53
N CYS A 126 -20.17 5.09 2.60
CA CYS A 126 -20.00 3.64 2.52
C CYS A 126 -21.30 2.88 2.83
N ASP A 127 -21.52 1.76 2.15
CA ASP A 127 -22.62 0.86 2.45
C ASP A 127 -22.37 0.13 3.78
N LYS A 128 -23.39 0.07 4.64
CA LYS A 128 -23.31 -0.47 6.01
C LYS A 128 -23.90 -1.87 6.10
N THR A 129 -23.40 -2.77 5.26
CA THR A 129 -23.78 -4.19 5.26
C THR A 129 -22.89 -4.99 6.22
N PRO A 130 -23.42 -5.96 7.00
CA PRO A 130 -22.59 -6.80 7.86
C PRO A 130 -21.42 -7.44 7.10
N VAL A 131 -20.21 -7.24 7.60
CA VAL A 131 -19.00 -7.77 6.95
C VAL A 131 -18.92 -9.28 7.20
N GLU A 132 -18.66 -10.03 6.13
CA GLU A 132 -18.46 -11.47 6.24
C GLU A 132 -17.22 -11.82 7.07
N LYS A 133 -17.27 -12.96 7.75
CA LYS A 133 -16.18 -13.42 8.61
C LYS A 133 -14.85 -13.55 7.86
N MET A 134 -14.88 -14.01 6.60
CA MET A 134 -13.69 -14.16 5.76
C MET A 134 -13.06 -12.80 5.42
N ALA A 135 -13.88 -11.81 5.04
CA ALA A 135 -13.39 -10.46 4.80
C ALA A 135 -12.77 -9.84 6.06
N LEU A 136 -13.35 -10.09 7.25
CA LEU A 136 -12.73 -9.67 8.53
C LEU A 136 -11.42 -10.40 8.84
N GLN A 137 -11.26 -11.65 8.41
CA GLN A 137 -10.00 -12.39 8.57
C GLN A 137 -8.93 -11.85 7.63
N GLU A 138 -9.30 -11.55 6.38
CA GLU A 138 -8.41 -10.94 5.41
C GLU A 138 -7.95 -9.54 5.87
N ALA A 139 -8.88 -8.69 6.31
CA ALA A 139 -8.54 -7.38 6.87
C ALA A 139 -7.58 -7.50 8.07
N ARG A 140 -7.83 -8.44 9.00
CA ARG A 140 -6.88 -8.71 10.10
C ARG A 140 -5.52 -9.15 9.60
N LYS A 141 -5.45 -10.03 8.60
CA LYS A 141 -4.18 -10.49 8.05
C LYS A 141 -3.40 -9.32 7.46
N HIS A 142 -4.06 -8.48 6.65
CA HIS A 142 -3.44 -7.29 6.07
C HIS A 142 -2.95 -6.34 7.16
N LEU A 143 -3.79 -5.98 8.13
CA LEU A 143 -3.44 -5.02 9.19
C LEU A 143 -2.38 -5.56 10.18
N ALA A 144 -2.51 -6.81 10.63
CA ALA A 144 -1.54 -7.42 11.55
C ALA A 144 -0.17 -7.61 10.91
N SER A 145 -0.14 -7.95 9.61
CA SER A 145 1.10 -8.03 8.85
C SER A 145 1.75 -6.67 8.58
N GLY A 146 1.07 -5.56 8.87
CA GLY A 146 1.58 -4.22 8.63
C GLY A 146 2.94 -4.00 9.28
N ASN A 147 3.11 -4.34 10.56
CA ASN A 147 4.39 -4.16 11.26
C ASN A 147 5.52 -5.00 10.66
N ASP A 148 5.26 -6.28 10.37
CA ASP A 148 6.25 -7.18 9.77
C ASP A 148 6.62 -6.71 8.35
N GLU A 149 5.63 -6.22 7.61
CA GLU A 149 5.84 -5.67 6.27
C GLU A 149 6.65 -4.38 6.31
N PHE A 150 6.33 -3.44 7.19
CA PHE A 150 7.09 -2.20 7.33
C PHE A 150 8.52 -2.50 7.76
N HIS A 151 8.72 -3.47 8.67
CA HIS A 151 10.06 -3.93 9.05
C HIS A 151 10.82 -4.51 7.84
N ARG A 152 10.16 -5.38 7.06
CA ARG A 152 10.75 -5.93 5.83
C ARG A 152 11.02 -4.85 4.79
N TYR A 153 10.13 -3.88 4.66
CA TYR A 153 10.27 -2.77 3.71
C TYR A 153 11.49 -1.93 4.08
N HIS A 154 11.64 -1.57 5.36
CA HIS A 154 12.81 -0.87 5.88
C HIS A 154 14.12 -1.58 5.51
N GLN A 155 14.21 -2.90 5.73
CA GLN A 155 15.40 -3.69 5.36
C GLN A 155 15.71 -3.63 3.85
N ILE A 156 14.67 -3.68 3.01
CA ILE A 156 14.79 -3.58 1.55
C ILE A 156 15.27 -2.17 1.16
N VAL A 157 14.69 -1.13 1.74
CA VAL A 157 15.06 0.27 1.51
C VAL A 157 16.52 0.51 1.91
N GLU A 158 16.95 0.03 3.08
CA GLU A 158 18.35 0.12 3.49
C GLU A 158 19.30 -0.56 2.49
N ARG A 159 18.93 -1.76 2.03
CA ARG A 159 19.72 -2.51 1.05
C ARG A 159 19.81 -1.77 -0.28
N TRP A 160 18.71 -1.18 -0.74
CA TRP A 160 18.68 -0.32 -1.91
C TRP A 160 19.58 0.90 -1.73
N ASN A 161 19.38 1.68 -0.66
CA ASN A 161 20.11 2.92 -0.40
C ASN A 161 21.62 2.68 -0.38
N ARG A 162 22.09 1.63 0.32
CA ARG A 162 23.51 1.23 0.32
C ARG A 162 24.03 0.84 -1.07
N ARG A 163 23.20 0.21 -1.90
CA ARG A 163 23.57 -0.22 -3.26
C ARG A 163 23.78 0.95 -4.21
N VAL A 164 22.96 2.00 -4.09
CA VAL A 164 22.93 3.12 -5.04
C VAL A 164 23.57 4.41 -4.53
N GLU A 165 24.01 4.46 -3.27
CA GLU A 165 24.61 5.65 -2.63
C GLU A 165 25.62 6.39 -3.54
N ARG A 166 26.49 5.65 -4.22
CA ARG A 166 27.52 6.20 -5.12
C ARG A 166 27.20 6.08 -6.61
N LYS A 167 25.98 5.66 -6.97
CA LYS A 167 25.55 5.35 -8.34
C LYS A 167 24.38 6.23 -8.75
N GLN A 168 24.61 7.53 -8.87
CA GLN A 168 23.55 8.53 -9.08
C GLN A 168 22.65 8.22 -10.30
N ASN A 169 23.22 7.71 -11.39
CA ASN A 169 22.47 7.31 -12.59
C ASN A 169 21.55 6.09 -12.40
N GLN A 170 21.66 5.37 -11.29
CA GLN A 170 20.83 4.21 -10.94
C GLN A 170 19.83 4.53 -9.83
N GLN A 171 19.82 5.75 -9.29
CA GLN A 171 18.91 6.18 -8.23
C GLN A 171 17.52 6.53 -8.77
N THR A 172 17.01 5.90 -9.83
CA THR A 172 15.69 6.25 -10.38
C THR A 172 14.60 5.34 -9.81
N LEU A 173 13.35 5.77 -9.83
CA LEU A 173 12.20 4.94 -9.46
C LEU A 173 12.13 3.63 -10.28
N THR A 174 12.38 3.70 -11.60
CA THR A 174 12.42 2.52 -12.48
C THR A 174 13.42 1.46 -12.02
N HIS A 175 14.67 1.87 -11.73
CA HIS A 175 15.69 0.97 -11.20
C HIS A 175 15.31 0.40 -9.83
N PHE A 176 14.63 1.17 -8.97
CA PHE A 176 14.14 0.68 -7.68
C PHE A 176 13.07 -0.40 -7.86
N LEU A 177 12.08 -0.18 -8.72
CA LEU A 177 11.05 -1.18 -9.01
C LEU A 177 11.65 -2.45 -9.62
N SER A 178 12.62 -2.33 -10.54
CA SER A 178 13.34 -3.49 -11.08
C SER A 178 14.08 -4.26 -9.99
N PHE A 179 14.71 -3.55 -9.04
CA PHE A 179 15.35 -4.17 -7.88
C PHE A 179 14.36 -4.95 -7.01
N LEU A 180 13.16 -4.40 -6.76
CA LEU A 180 12.10 -5.09 -6.02
C LEU A 180 11.62 -6.36 -6.72
N LEU A 181 11.42 -6.32 -8.04
CA LEU A 181 11.01 -7.48 -8.83
C LEU A 181 12.04 -8.61 -8.74
N THR A 182 13.33 -8.31 -8.92
CA THR A 182 14.40 -9.30 -8.79
C THR A 182 14.44 -9.93 -7.40
N LEU A 183 14.23 -9.16 -6.33
CA LEU A 183 14.16 -9.71 -4.98
C LEU A 183 12.97 -10.66 -4.81
N SER A 184 11.82 -10.33 -5.40
CA SER A 184 10.61 -11.15 -5.32
C SER A 184 10.79 -12.50 -6.02
N GLU A 185 11.44 -12.51 -7.18
CA GLU A 185 11.74 -13.71 -7.96
C GLU A 185 12.68 -14.65 -7.19
N ILE A 186 13.73 -14.11 -6.57
CA ILE A 186 14.67 -14.89 -5.75
C ILE A 186 13.97 -15.51 -4.53
N SER A 187 13.07 -14.77 -3.88
CA SER A 187 12.33 -15.30 -2.72
C SER A 187 11.31 -16.39 -3.06
N ASN A 188 10.91 -16.50 -4.33
CA ASN A 188 9.96 -17.49 -4.82
C ASN A 188 10.63 -18.73 -5.43
N GLN A 189 11.96 -18.80 -5.47
CA GLN A 189 12.67 -20.01 -5.92
C GLN A 189 12.55 -21.11 -4.85
N PRO A 190 12.18 -22.35 -5.24
CA PRO A 190 12.21 -23.47 -4.31
C PRO A 190 13.64 -23.66 -3.78
N LEU A 191 13.78 -23.92 -2.48
CA LEU A 191 15.06 -24.22 -1.87
C LEU A 191 15.73 -25.35 -2.65
N PRO A 192 17.04 -25.25 -2.96
CA PRO A 192 17.75 -26.36 -3.59
C PRO A 192 17.62 -27.60 -2.71
N PRO A 193 17.49 -28.81 -3.30
CA PRO A 193 17.49 -30.03 -2.51
C PRO A 193 18.77 -30.07 -1.69
N SER A 194 18.62 -30.32 -0.39
CA SER A 194 19.75 -30.53 0.53
C SER A 194 20.66 -31.61 -0.05
N ALA A 195 21.92 -31.24 -0.29
CA ALA A 195 22.97 -32.16 -0.73
C ALA A 195 23.29 -33.21 0.34
#